data_AF-A0A3N2M850-F1
#
_entry.id   AF-A0A3N2M850-F1
#
_cell.length_a   1.000
_cell.length_b   1.000
_cell.length_c   1.000
_cell.angle_alpha   90.00
_cell.angle_beta   90.00
_cell.angle_gamma   90.00
#
_symmetry.space_group_name_H-M   'P 1'
#
loop_
_entity.id
_entity.type
_entity.pdbx_description
1 polymer ?
#
loop_
_entity_poly.entity_id
_entity_poly.type
_entity_poly.pdbx_seq_one_letter_code
_entity_poly.pdbx_strand_id
1 'polypeptide(L)'
;MIRTVLIILILVFGICKGHAQTDPVLSGMIVLYTDKAEKQLKSQEKVMLLQTTGHIWTKEEVEATTDFQRQFNDYLDSFRSVISYAAQIYGFYHEIGKLTENMGALSRQLEKSPENALAVALTPRRSGIYRELILGSVDIVNDIRQVCLSNVKMTEKERIEIVFGIRPKLHLMNRNLRRLTLAVKYTSLSDVWREIDCRAKSYDVDKWKITDEAFSRWRSNSKIRPGK
;
A
#
# COMPACT_ATOMS: atom_id res chain seq x y z
N MET A 1 -22.94 20.47 -32.46
CA MET A 1 -21.46 20.46 -32.40
C MET A 1 -20.89 19.95 -31.08
N ILE A 2 -21.43 20.32 -29.90
CA ILE A 2 -20.92 19.84 -28.59
C ILE A 2 -21.15 18.33 -28.38
N ARG A 3 -22.31 17.80 -28.80
CA ARG A 3 -22.63 16.36 -28.69
C ARG A 3 -21.73 15.47 -29.55
N THR A 4 -21.37 15.91 -30.75
CA THR A 4 -20.48 15.16 -31.66
C THR A 4 -19.04 15.15 -31.15
N VAL A 5 -18.57 16.23 -30.53
CA VAL A 5 -17.23 16.28 -29.90
C VAL A 5 -17.14 15.35 -28.69
N LEU A 6 -18.18 15.28 -27.86
CA LEU A 6 -18.24 14.36 -26.70
C LEU A 6 -18.21 12.89 -27.12
N ILE A 7 -18.92 12.52 -28.19
CA ILE A 7 -18.94 11.15 -28.71
C ILE A 7 -17.57 10.76 -29.26
N ILE A 8 -16.89 11.67 -29.97
CA ILE A 8 -15.53 11.44 -30.48
C ILE A 8 -14.54 11.27 -29.32
N LEU A 9 -14.66 12.08 -28.26
CA LEU A 9 -13.78 12.00 -27.10
C LEU A 9 -13.95 10.68 -26.32
N ILE A 10 -15.19 10.20 -26.17
CA ILE A 10 -15.50 8.90 -25.56
C ILE A 10 -14.96 7.74 -26.42
N LEU A 11 -15.01 7.88 -27.75
CA LEU A 11 -14.52 6.86 -28.69
C LEU A 11 -12.99 6.80 -28.71
N VAL A 12 -12.29 7.93 -28.55
CA VAL A 12 -10.83 8.00 -28.39
C VAL A 12 -10.39 7.39 -27.06
N PHE A 13 -11.12 7.62 -25.97
CA PHE A 13 -10.85 6.95 -24.68
C PHE A 13 -11.16 5.44 -24.71
N GLY A 14 -12.12 5.00 -25.53
CA GLY A 14 -12.47 3.58 -25.69
C GLY A 14 -11.47 2.76 -26.53
N ILE A 15 -10.67 3.41 -27.39
CA ILE A 15 -9.63 2.76 -28.22
C ILE A 15 -8.29 2.63 -27.47
N CYS A 16 -8.10 3.38 -26.37
CA CYS A 16 -7.05 3.12 -25.40
C CYS A 16 -7.36 1.85 -24.58
N LYS A 17 -7.41 0.70 -25.26
CA LYS A 17 -7.09 -0.58 -24.63
C LYS A 17 -5.66 -0.45 -24.13
N GLY A 18 -5.52 -0.11 -22.84
CA GLY A 18 -4.23 -0.03 -22.18
C GLY A 18 -3.47 -1.31 -22.47
N HIS A 19 -2.35 -1.18 -23.18
CA HIS A 19 -1.27 -2.13 -23.07
C HIS A 19 -0.80 -2.09 -21.62
N ALA A 20 -1.48 -2.84 -20.76
CA ALA A 20 -0.82 -3.34 -19.58
C ALA A 20 0.42 -4.08 -20.07
N GLN A 21 1.57 -3.79 -19.45
CA GLN A 21 2.80 -4.60 -19.50
C GLN A 21 3.96 -4.14 -20.42
N THR A 22 4.07 -2.86 -20.77
CA THR A 22 5.40 -2.28 -21.06
C THR A 22 5.61 -1.04 -20.19
N ASP A 23 5.90 -1.29 -18.91
CA ASP A 23 6.32 -0.24 -17.99
C ASP A 23 7.70 0.29 -18.45
N PRO A 24 7.81 1.57 -18.88
CA PRO A 24 9.07 2.16 -19.34
C PRO A 24 10.16 2.08 -18.27
N VAL A 25 9.79 2.11 -16.99
CA VAL A 25 10.70 1.99 -15.86
C VAL A 25 11.24 0.56 -15.75
N LEU A 26 10.38 -0.44 -15.90
CA LEU A 26 10.80 -1.85 -15.89
C LEU A 26 11.71 -2.16 -17.08
N SER A 27 11.35 -1.74 -18.29
CA SER A 27 12.21 -1.92 -19.47
C SER A 27 13.54 -1.18 -19.33
N GLY A 28 13.54 0.04 -18.79
CA GLY A 28 14.77 0.79 -18.52
C GLY A 28 15.68 0.08 -17.52
N MET A 29 15.12 -0.46 -16.44
CA MET A 29 15.88 -1.24 -15.46
C MET A 29 16.47 -2.51 -16.10
N ILE A 30 15.70 -3.26 -16.90
CA ILE A 30 16.21 -4.48 -17.56
C ILE A 30 17.44 -4.15 -18.43
N VAL A 31 17.36 -3.09 -19.24
CA VAL A 31 18.48 -2.67 -20.11
C VAL A 31 19.73 -2.29 -19.30
N LEU A 32 19.57 -1.50 -18.23
CA LEU A 32 20.68 -1.12 -17.37
C LEU A 32 21.31 -2.33 -16.66
N TYR A 33 20.51 -3.31 -16.28
CA TYR A 33 21.01 -4.55 -15.67
C TYR A 33 21.69 -5.46 -16.67
N THR A 34 21.20 -5.55 -17.91
CA THR A 34 21.85 -6.33 -18.95
C THR A 34 23.25 -5.80 -19.26
N ASP A 35 23.44 -4.49 -19.32
CA ASP A 35 24.76 -3.87 -19.52
C ASP A 35 25.72 -4.16 -18.34
N LYS A 36 25.22 -4.08 -17.10
CA LYS A 36 26.02 -4.45 -15.91
C LYS A 36 26.41 -5.92 -15.90
N ALA A 37 25.49 -6.82 -16.24
CA ALA A 37 25.74 -8.25 -16.31
C ALA A 37 26.78 -8.59 -17.39
N GLU A 38 26.70 -7.95 -18.55
CA GLU A 38 27.67 -8.14 -19.64
C GLU A 38 29.08 -7.68 -19.23
N LYS A 39 29.20 -6.51 -18.58
CA LYS A 39 30.48 -6.02 -18.05
C LYS A 39 31.08 -6.99 -17.03
N GLN A 40 30.24 -7.57 -16.18
CA GLN A 40 30.71 -8.51 -15.16
C GLN A 40 31.11 -9.87 -15.75
N LEU A 41 30.45 -10.33 -16.81
CA LEU A 41 30.89 -11.51 -17.57
C LEU A 41 32.26 -11.29 -18.21
N LYS A 42 32.48 -10.14 -18.84
CA LYS A 42 33.78 -9.81 -19.44
C LYS A 42 34.89 -9.68 -18.40
N SER A 43 34.61 -9.17 -17.20
CA SER A 43 35.60 -9.12 -16.12
C SER A 43 35.89 -10.51 -15.55
N GLN A 44 34.88 -11.38 -15.47
CA GLN A 44 35.03 -12.77 -15.05
C GLN A 44 35.90 -13.57 -16.03
N GLU A 45 35.68 -13.43 -17.34
CA GLU A 45 36.48 -14.08 -18.38
C GLU A 45 37.96 -13.67 -18.28
N LYS A 46 38.24 -12.39 -18.06
CA LYS A 46 39.62 -11.89 -17.89
C LYS A 46 40.30 -12.50 -16.67
N VAL A 47 39.62 -12.61 -15.55
CA VAL A 47 40.16 -13.26 -14.35
C VAL A 47 40.38 -14.75 -14.57
N MET A 48 39.45 -15.43 -15.23
CA MET A 48 39.59 -16.85 -15.54
C MET A 48 40.84 -17.10 -16.40
N LEU A 49 41.13 -16.23 -17.37
CA LEU A 49 42.35 -16.31 -18.19
C LEU A 49 43.63 -16.13 -17.34
N LEU A 50 43.65 -15.17 -16.42
CA LEU A 50 44.78 -14.96 -15.50
C LEU A 50 44.99 -16.13 -14.52
N GLN A 51 43.93 -16.87 -14.19
CA GLN A 51 44.04 -18.07 -13.34
C GLN A 51 44.58 -19.30 -14.09
N THR A 52 44.47 -19.34 -15.42
CA THR A 52 44.97 -20.46 -16.23
C THR A 52 46.48 -20.41 -16.49
N THR A 53 47.12 -19.27 -16.28
CA THR A 53 48.58 -19.11 -16.36
C THR A 53 49.23 -19.55 -15.04
N GLY A 54 49.71 -20.80 -14.98
CA GLY A 54 50.13 -21.43 -13.74
C GLY A 54 51.47 -20.96 -13.12
N HIS A 55 51.51 -21.14 -11.79
CA HIS A 55 52.63 -21.48 -10.88
C HIS A 55 53.28 -20.43 -9.96
N ILE A 56 53.15 -19.12 -10.18
CA ILE A 56 53.40 -18.12 -9.13
C ILE A 56 52.46 -16.96 -9.38
N TRP A 57 51.55 -16.66 -8.43
CA TRP A 57 50.71 -15.47 -8.52
C TRP A 57 51.61 -14.24 -8.45
N THR A 58 51.68 -13.51 -9.55
CA THR A 58 52.27 -12.17 -9.56
C THR A 58 51.40 -11.22 -8.73
N LYS A 59 51.98 -10.18 -8.13
CA LYS A 59 51.21 -9.18 -7.37
C LYS A 59 50.07 -8.58 -8.21
N GLU A 60 50.33 -8.38 -9.50
CA GLU A 60 49.37 -7.84 -10.47
C GLU A 60 48.16 -8.76 -10.67
N GLU A 61 48.36 -10.09 -10.74
CA GLU A 61 47.25 -11.05 -10.82
C GLU A 61 46.43 -11.05 -9.52
N VAL A 62 47.07 -10.99 -8.36
CA VAL A 62 46.37 -10.94 -7.06
C VAL A 62 45.54 -9.67 -6.94
N GLU A 63 46.08 -8.53 -7.36
CA GLU A 63 45.35 -7.26 -7.40
C GLU A 63 44.17 -7.32 -8.36
N ALA A 64 44.36 -7.84 -9.59
CA ALA A 64 43.30 -7.98 -10.59
C ALA A 64 42.14 -8.87 -10.10
N THR A 65 42.44 -9.95 -9.38
CA THR A 65 41.40 -10.83 -8.81
C THR A 65 40.71 -10.24 -7.60
N THR A 66 41.42 -9.49 -6.77
CA THR A 66 40.82 -8.74 -5.66
C THR A 66 39.88 -7.65 -6.17
N ASP A 67 40.28 -6.93 -7.23
CA ASP A 67 39.43 -5.93 -7.88
C ASP A 67 38.21 -6.55 -8.55
N PHE A 68 38.34 -7.73 -9.18
CA PHE A 68 37.18 -8.47 -9.68
C PHE A 68 36.23 -8.89 -8.57
N GLN A 69 36.74 -9.40 -7.43
CA GLN A 69 35.91 -9.73 -6.27
C GLN A 69 35.14 -8.51 -5.77
N ARG A 70 35.77 -7.33 -5.74
CA ARG A 70 35.09 -6.07 -5.41
C ARG A 70 34.00 -5.73 -6.41
N GLN A 71 34.29 -5.77 -7.72
CA GLN A 71 33.30 -5.51 -8.78
C GLN A 71 32.13 -6.51 -8.75
N PHE A 72 32.40 -7.77 -8.43
CA PHE A 72 31.36 -8.80 -8.29
C PHE A 72 30.46 -8.54 -7.09
N ASN A 73 31.03 -8.13 -5.96
CA ASN A 73 30.24 -7.73 -4.79
C ASN A 73 29.37 -6.51 -5.10
N ASP A 74 29.92 -5.48 -5.77
CA ASP A 74 29.17 -4.30 -6.18
C ASP A 74 28.01 -4.66 -7.14
N TYR A 75 28.23 -5.62 -8.04
CA TYR A 75 27.19 -6.16 -8.92
C TYR A 75 26.08 -6.86 -8.13
N LEU A 76 26.43 -7.72 -7.16
CA LEU A 76 25.46 -8.43 -6.32
C LEU A 76 24.65 -7.47 -5.44
N ASP A 77 25.28 -6.43 -4.89
CA ASP A 77 24.61 -5.40 -4.11
C ASP A 77 23.64 -4.58 -4.98
N SER A 78 24.06 -4.22 -6.20
CA SER A 78 23.17 -3.62 -7.18
C SER A 78 21.98 -4.54 -7.47
N PHE A 79 22.20 -5.84 -7.71
CA PHE A 79 21.12 -6.79 -8.00
C PHE A 79 20.11 -6.91 -6.85
N ARG A 80 20.61 -7.05 -5.61
CA ARG A 80 19.76 -7.05 -4.41
C ARG A 80 18.91 -5.78 -4.30
N SER A 81 19.50 -4.62 -4.61
CA SER A 81 18.79 -3.34 -4.62
C SER A 81 17.63 -3.34 -5.61
N VAL A 82 17.81 -3.81 -6.86
CA VAL A 82 16.70 -3.84 -7.82
C VAL A 82 15.60 -4.82 -7.49
N ILE A 83 15.93 -6.00 -6.97
CA ILE A 83 14.89 -6.92 -6.48
C ILE A 83 14.07 -6.25 -5.37
N SER A 84 14.74 -5.51 -4.48
CA SER A 84 14.04 -4.80 -3.41
C SER A 84 13.10 -3.72 -3.95
N TYR A 85 13.50 -2.97 -4.99
CA TYR A 85 12.62 -2.00 -5.66
C TYR A 85 11.43 -2.68 -6.36
N ALA A 86 11.68 -3.77 -7.08
CA ALA A 86 10.61 -4.53 -7.74
C ALA A 86 9.59 -5.07 -6.73
N ALA A 87 10.07 -5.61 -5.61
CA ALA A 87 9.21 -6.10 -4.53
C ALA A 87 8.37 -4.97 -3.92
N GLN A 88 8.93 -3.76 -3.78
CA GLN A 88 8.20 -2.61 -3.26
C GLN A 88 7.14 -2.11 -4.24
N ILE A 89 7.47 -2.02 -5.53
CA ILE A 89 6.52 -1.65 -6.59
C ILE A 89 5.33 -2.63 -6.60
N TYR A 90 5.59 -3.93 -6.54
CA TYR A 90 4.53 -4.92 -6.42
C TYR A 90 3.72 -4.75 -5.13
N GLY A 91 4.40 -4.48 -4.01
CA GLY A 91 3.77 -4.15 -2.74
C GLY A 91 2.81 -2.95 -2.81
N PHE A 92 3.15 -1.93 -3.60
CA PHE A 92 2.27 -0.78 -3.86
C PHE A 92 1.04 -1.18 -4.67
N TYR A 93 1.21 -1.89 -5.78
CA TYR A 93 0.09 -2.34 -6.59
C TYR A 93 -0.91 -3.16 -5.78
N HIS A 94 -0.41 -4.05 -4.92
CA HIS A 94 -1.25 -4.86 -4.02
C HIS A 94 -2.05 -4.01 -3.02
N GLU A 95 -1.41 -3.04 -2.36
CA GLU A 95 -2.09 -2.18 -1.39
C GLU A 95 -3.10 -1.24 -2.05
N ILE A 96 -2.81 -0.72 -3.25
CA ILE A 96 -3.73 0.11 -4.04
C ILE A 96 -4.94 -0.70 -4.54
N GLY A 97 -4.71 -1.95 -4.99
CA GLY A 97 -5.78 -2.86 -5.36
C GLY A 97 -6.76 -3.09 -4.20
N LYS A 98 -6.22 -3.43 -3.02
CA LYS A 98 -7.01 -3.56 -1.80
C LYS A 98 -7.73 -2.28 -1.39
N LEU A 99 -7.12 -1.11 -1.60
CA LEU A 99 -7.74 0.18 -1.29
C LEU A 99 -9.01 0.37 -2.13
N THR A 100 -8.90 0.10 -3.42
CA THR A 100 -10.02 0.19 -4.36
C THR A 100 -11.14 -0.78 -3.97
N GLU A 101 -10.80 -2.03 -3.63
CA GLU A 101 -11.77 -3.02 -3.15
C GLU A 101 -12.47 -2.60 -1.85
N ASN A 102 -11.71 -2.11 -0.86
CA ASN A 102 -12.23 -1.68 0.43
C ASN A 102 -13.14 -0.44 0.29
N MET A 103 -12.78 0.51 -0.58
CA MET A 103 -13.64 1.66 -0.91
C MET A 103 -14.94 1.21 -1.58
N GLY A 104 -14.86 0.27 -2.54
CA GLY A 104 -16.05 -0.30 -3.18
C GLY A 104 -16.94 -1.10 -2.21
N ALA A 105 -16.35 -1.79 -1.23
CA ALA A 105 -17.08 -2.46 -0.15
C ALA A 105 -17.81 -1.46 0.76
N LEU A 106 -17.13 -0.38 1.15
CA LEU A 106 -17.72 0.70 1.93
C LEU A 106 -18.89 1.35 1.19
N SER A 107 -18.71 1.69 -0.09
CA SER A 107 -19.73 2.34 -0.91
C SER A 107 -21.01 1.48 -1.01
N ARG A 108 -20.86 0.19 -1.33
CA ARG A 108 -21.99 -0.78 -1.32
C ARG A 108 -22.66 -0.91 0.03
N GLN A 109 -21.91 -0.78 1.13
CA GLN A 109 -22.49 -0.84 2.46
C GLN A 109 -23.26 0.43 2.83
N LEU A 110 -22.79 1.60 2.38
CA LEU A 110 -23.48 2.87 2.54
C LEU A 110 -24.80 2.89 1.76
N GLU A 111 -24.81 2.36 0.53
CA GLU A 111 -26.04 2.22 -0.27
C GLU A 111 -27.08 1.32 0.40
N LYS A 112 -26.64 0.24 1.05
CA LYS A 112 -27.54 -0.71 1.73
C LYS A 112 -28.11 -0.20 3.04
N SER A 113 -27.36 0.62 3.77
CA SER A 113 -27.72 1.02 5.14
C SER A 113 -27.24 2.45 5.43
N PRO A 114 -27.86 3.46 4.81
CA PRO A 114 -27.46 4.86 4.99
C PRO A 114 -27.69 5.35 6.43
N GLU A 115 -28.73 4.86 7.09
CA GLU A 115 -29.04 5.14 8.50
C GLU A 115 -27.92 4.73 9.46
N ASN A 116 -27.24 3.62 9.16
CA ASN A 116 -26.13 3.15 9.97
C ASN A 116 -24.88 4.02 9.79
N ALA A 117 -24.70 4.64 8.63
CA ALA A 117 -23.60 5.58 8.41
C ALA A 117 -23.71 6.79 9.33
N LEU A 118 -24.93 7.32 9.47
CA LEU A 118 -25.26 8.39 10.42
C LEU A 118 -25.04 7.90 11.85
N ALA A 119 -25.45 6.68 12.17
CA ALA A 119 -25.25 6.10 13.50
C ALA A 119 -23.75 6.04 13.88
N VAL A 120 -22.88 5.62 12.96
CA VAL A 120 -21.43 5.62 13.18
C VAL A 120 -20.86 7.03 13.39
N ALA A 121 -21.38 8.02 12.66
CA ALA A 121 -20.93 9.41 12.78
C ALA A 121 -21.35 10.04 14.12
N LEU A 122 -22.53 9.69 14.62
CA LEU A 122 -23.06 10.19 15.90
C LEU A 122 -22.42 9.52 17.12
N THR A 123 -21.88 8.30 16.99
CA THR A 123 -21.16 7.65 18.09
C THR A 123 -19.78 8.29 18.28
N PRO A 124 -19.50 8.96 19.42
CA PRO A 124 -18.23 9.67 19.64
C PRO A 124 -16.99 8.78 19.46
N ARG A 125 -17.06 7.52 19.92
CA ARG A 125 -15.96 6.56 19.83
C ARG A 125 -15.67 6.07 18.41
N ARG A 126 -16.70 5.97 17.56
CA ARG A 126 -16.62 5.42 16.19
C ARG A 126 -16.41 6.51 15.16
N SER A 127 -16.79 7.76 15.47
CA SER A 127 -16.54 8.95 14.65
C SER A 127 -15.04 9.20 14.38
N GLY A 128 -14.17 8.77 15.29
CA GLY A 128 -12.71 8.89 15.14
C GLY A 128 -12.16 8.19 13.89
N ILE A 129 -12.82 7.12 13.42
CA ILE A 129 -12.41 6.39 12.22
C ILE A 129 -12.51 7.29 10.97
N TYR A 130 -13.53 8.15 10.87
CA TYR A 130 -13.63 9.11 9.77
C TYR A 130 -12.47 10.12 9.79
N ARG A 131 -12.12 10.62 10.98
CA ARG A 131 -11.00 11.55 11.14
C ARG A 131 -9.67 10.90 10.74
N GLU A 132 -9.42 9.68 11.19
CA GLU A 132 -8.22 8.91 10.82
C GLU A 132 -8.14 8.67 9.31
N LEU A 133 -9.26 8.37 8.65
CA LEU A 133 -9.30 8.20 7.19
C LEU A 133 -9.02 9.52 6.45
N ILE A 134 -9.63 10.62 6.86
CA ILE A 134 -9.42 11.93 6.23
C ILE A 134 -7.96 12.36 6.39
N LEU A 135 -7.46 12.39 7.63
CA LEU A 135 -6.08 12.80 7.90
C LEU A 135 -5.07 11.89 7.20
N GLY A 136 -5.26 10.57 7.30
CA GLY A 136 -4.37 9.61 6.63
C GLY A 136 -4.39 9.75 5.10
N SER A 137 -5.53 10.13 4.51
CA SER A 137 -5.63 10.33 3.06
C SER A 137 -4.88 11.58 2.61
N VAL A 138 -4.97 12.65 3.40
CA VAL A 138 -4.21 13.89 3.17
C VAL A 138 -2.71 13.63 3.30
N ASP A 139 -2.29 12.86 4.31
CA ASP A 139 -0.88 12.51 4.50
C ASP A 139 -0.31 11.73 3.31
N ILE A 140 -1.04 10.73 2.80
CA ILE A 140 -0.63 9.96 1.62
C ILE A 140 -0.53 10.86 0.38
N VAL A 141 -1.53 11.71 0.15
CA VAL A 141 -1.52 12.63 -1.00
C VAL A 141 -0.38 13.65 -0.87
N ASN A 142 -0.07 14.09 0.35
CA ASN A 142 1.03 15.01 0.60
C ASN A 142 2.40 14.37 0.32
N ASP A 143 2.62 13.11 0.74
CA ASP A 143 3.84 12.38 0.41
C ASP A 143 4.00 12.22 -1.11
N ILE A 144 2.92 11.83 -1.81
CA ILE A 144 2.92 11.71 -3.28
C ILE A 144 3.23 13.06 -3.93
N ARG A 145 2.61 14.14 -3.46
CA ARG A 145 2.88 15.49 -3.95
C ARG A 145 4.34 15.87 -3.72
N GLN A 146 4.89 15.59 -2.54
CA GLN A 146 6.27 15.89 -2.20
C GLN A 146 7.23 15.16 -3.16
N VAL A 147 6.98 13.89 -3.46
CA VAL A 147 7.84 13.12 -4.38
C VAL A 147 7.65 13.52 -5.85
N CYS A 148 6.41 13.63 -6.33
CA CYS A 148 6.12 13.71 -7.76
C CYS A 148 5.92 15.12 -8.30
N LEU A 149 5.46 16.06 -7.47
CA LEU A 149 4.96 17.37 -7.92
C LEU A 149 5.70 18.55 -7.29
N SER A 150 6.47 18.33 -6.23
CA SER A 150 7.22 19.39 -5.56
C SER A 150 8.58 19.58 -6.22
N ASN A 151 8.94 20.84 -6.50
CA ASN A 151 10.29 21.21 -6.97
C ASN A 151 11.31 21.27 -5.82
N VAL A 152 11.04 20.56 -4.71
CA VAL A 152 11.95 20.52 -3.57
C VAL A 152 13.19 19.73 -3.98
N LYS A 153 14.36 20.35 -3.83
CA LYS A 153 15.62 19.62 -3.97
C LYS A 153 15.68 18.56 -2.88
N MET A 154 15.74 17.30 -3.30
CA MET A 154 15.86 16.12 -2.44
C MET A 154 16.84 15.15 -3.08
N THR A 155 17.62 14.46 -2.25
CA THR A 155 18.52 13.39 -2.68
C THR A 155 17.71 12.17 -3.11
N GLU A 156 18.32 11.28 -3.91
CA GLU A 156 17.67 10.02 -4.32
C GLU A 156 17.29 9.17 -3.10
N LYS A 157 18.16 9.14 -2.08
CA LYS A 157 17.91 8.43 -0.82
C LYS A 157 16.69 8.96 -0.07
N GLU A 158 16.58 10.28 0.10
CA GLU A 158 15.43 10.91 0.75
C GLU A 158 14.14 10.65 -0.04
N ARG A 159 14.21 10.72 -1.37
CA ARG A 159 13.06 10.41 -2.24
C ARG A 159 12.58 8.98 -2.06
N ILE A 160 13.51 8.01 -2.05
CA ILE A 160 13.20 6.59 -1.83
C ILE A 160 12.59 6.37 -0.46
N GLU A 161 13.10 7.04 0.58
CA GLU A 161 12.59 6.93 1.94
C GLU A 161 11.14 7.42 2.04
N ILE A 162 10.82 8.57 1.42
CA ILE A 162 9.45 9.09 1.37
C ILE A 162 8.56 8.12 0.61
N VAL A 163 8.99 7.65 -0.57
CA VAL A 163 8.22 6.67 -1.35
C VAL A 163 7.95 5.43 -0.50
N PHE A 164 8.97 4.87 0.17
CA PHE A 164 8.81 3.68 1.00
C PHE A 164 7.88 3.91 2.20
N GLY A 165 7.82 5.14 2.72
CA GLY A 165 6.87 5.57 3.76
C GLY A 165 5.39 5.53 3.35
N ILE A 166 5.09 5.59 2.05
CA ILE A 166 3.71 5.59 1.55
C ILE A 166 3.03 4.22 1.76
N ARG A 167 3.76 3.11 1.58
CA ARG A 167 3.16 1.77 1.63
C ARG A 167 2.57 1.42 3.00
N PRO A 168 3.27 1.63 4.13
CA PRO A 168 2.69 1.46 5.46
C PRO A 168 1.44 2.33 5.70
N LYS A 169 1.42 3.57 5.18
CA LYS A 169 0.26 4.46 5.28
C LYS A 169 -0.94 3.92 4.49
N LEU A 170 -0.72 3.40 3.28
CA LEU A 170 -1.76 2.72 2.49
C LEU A 170 -2.30 1.47 3.21
N HIS A 171 -1.42 0.69 3.83
CA HIS A 171 -1.84 -0.48 4.61
C HIS A 171 -2.73 -0.10 5.81
N LEU A 172 -2.36 0.97 6.53
CA LEU A 172 -3.18 1.50 7.62
C LEU A 172 -4.53 2.03 7.12
N MET A 173 -4.53 2.74 6.00
CA MET A 173 -5.75 3.22 5.33
C MET A 173 -6.70 2.07 5.00
N ASN A 174 -6.16 0.99 4.40
CA ASN A 174 -6.91 -0.24 4.11
C ASN A 174 -7.57 -0.84 5.35
N ARG A 175 -6.82 -0.94 6.45
CA ARG A 175 -7.33 -1.43 7.73
C ARG A 175 -8.47 -0.54 8.25
N ASN A 176 -8.30 0.77 8.18
CA ASN A 176 -9.30 1.73 8.67
C ASN A 176 -10.57 1.75 7.80
N LEU A 177 -10.46 1.62 6.48
CA LEU A 177 -11.62 1.48 5.59
C LEU A 177 -12.41 0.21 5.89
N ARG A 178 -11.72 -0.91 6.13
CA ARG A 178 -12.37 -2.15 6.54
C ARG A 178 -13.08 -2.00 7.89
N ARG A 179 -12.43 -1.35 8.87
CA ARG A 179 -13.05 -1.05 10.18
C ARG A 179 -14.27 -0.17 10.04
N LEU A 180 -14.21 0.87 9.20
CA LEU A 180 -15.36 1.73 8.92
C LEU A 180 -16.49 0.94 8.27
N THR A 181 -16.20 0.12 7.27
CA THR A 181 -17.20 -0.72 6.58
C THR A 181 -17.91 -1.63 7.57
N LEU A 182 -17.17 -2.26 8.48
CA LEU A 182 -17.76 -3.09 9.54
C LEU A 182 -18.57 -2.26 10.54
N ALA A 183 -18.08 -1.07 10.92
CA ALA A 183 -18.83 -0.17 11.79
C ALA A 183 -20.17 0.23 11.15
N VAL A 184 -20.18 0.62 9.87
CA VAL A 184 -21.41 0.96 9.14
C VAL A 184 -22.32 -0.26 9.00
N LYS A 185 -21.75 -1.47 8.83
CA LYS A 185 -22.58 -2.67 8.72
C LYS A 185 -23.33 -3.01 10.01
N TYR A 186 -22.70 -2.81 11.16
CA TYR A 186 -23.21 -3.34 12.44
C TYR A 186 -23.69 -2.28 13.43
N THR A 187 -23.49 -1.00 13.17
CA THR A 187 -23.94 0.09 14.06
C THR A 187 -25.30 0.59 13.62
N SER A 188 -26.32 0.38 14.44
CA SER A 188 -27.65 0.95 14.24
C SER A 188 -27.86 2.20 15.10
N LEU A 189 -28.88 3.00 14.79
CA LEU A 189 -29.29 4.12 15.65
C LEU A 189 -29.73 3.67 17.04
N SER A 190 -30.23 2.44 17.19
CA SER A 190 -30.52 1.86 18.52
C SER A 190 -29.26 1.68 19.37
N ASP A 191 -28.11 1.35 18.75
CA ASP A 191 -26.84 1.28 19.46
C ASP A 191 -26.41 2.67 19.96
N VAL A 192 -26.63 3.71 19.14
CA VAL A 192 -26.34 5.13 19.51
C VAL A 192 -27.21 5.57 20.67
N TRP A 193 -28.52 5.33 20.58
CA TRP A 193 -29.47 5.66 21.63
C TRP A 193 -29.08 4.99 22.95
N ARG A 194 -28.71 3.72 22.91
CA ARG A 194 -28.27 2.97 24.09
C ARG A 194 -26.98 3.55 24.69
N GLU A 195 -26.05 4.00 23.87
CA GLU A 195 -24.80 4.64 24.33
C GLU A 195 -25.07 5.96 25.08
N ILE A 196 -26.05 6.74 24.60
CA ILE A 196 -26.51 7.99 25.22
C ILE A 196 -27.27 7.71 26.53
N ASP A 197 -28.29 6.84 26.49
CA ASP A 197 -29.14 6.50 27.64
C ASP A 197 -28.35 5.85 28.77
N CYS A 198 -27.44 4.92 28.43
CA CYS A 198 -26.64 4.22 29.44
C CYS A 198 -25.49 5.06 30.00
N ARG A 199 -25.43 6.38 29.70
CA ARG A 199 -24.37 7.34 30.11
C ARG A 199 -23.02 6.65 30.20
N ALA A 200 -22.45 6.24 29.06
CA ALA A 200 -21.11 5.65 28.96
C ALA A 200 -20.71 4.88 30.22
N LYS A 201 -21.44 3.79 30.56
CA LYS A 201 -21.09 2.89 31.67
C LYS A 201 -19.57 2.77 31.69
N SER A 202 -18.96 3.25 32.78
CA SER A 202 -17.51 3.27 32.93
C SER A 202 -16.95 1.97 32.39
N TYR A 203 -16.18 2.07 31.30
CA TYR A 203 -15.71 0.94 30.51
C TYR A 203 -14.54 0.31 31.24
N ASP A 204 -14.83 -0.23 32.41
CA ASP A 204 -13.94 -1.14 33.10
C ASP A 204 -13.70 -2.33 32.16
N VAL A 205 -12.43 -2.67 31.93
CA VAL A 205 -11.99 -3.65 30.92
C VAL A 205 -12.20 -5.08 31.46
N ASP A 206 -13.38 -5.32 32.02
CA ASP A 206 -13.75 -6.61 32.56
C ASP A 206 -14.42 -7.44 31.47
N LYS A 207 -13.88 -8.64 31.25
CA LYS A 207 -14.32 -9.53 30.16
C LYS A 207 -15.81 -9.86 30.27
N TRP A 208 -16.31 -10.00 31.50
CA TRP A 208 -17.72 -10.27 31.79
C TRP A 208 -18.65 -9.14 31.38
N LYS A 209 -18.25 -7.88 31.60
CA LYS A 209 -19.06 -6.71 31.20
C LYS A 209 -19.15 -6.62 29.68
N ILE A 210 -18.05 -6.89 28.98
CA ILE A 210 -18.01 -6.89 27.51
C ILE A 210 -18.93 -7.98 26.93
N THR A 211 -18.89 -9.20 27.47
CA THR A 211 -19.74 -10.30 26.99
C THR A 211 -21.22 -10.05 27.29
N ASP A 212 -21.56 -9.55 28.48
CA ASP A 212 -22.95 -9.23 28.84
C ASP A 212 -23.52 -8.09 27.97
N GLU A 213 -22.72 -7.06 27.69
CA GLU A 213 -23.12 -5.97 26.79
C GLU A 213 -23.33 -6.47 25.35
N ALA A 214 -22.43 -7.32 24.86
CA ALA A 214 -22.53 -7.93 23.53
C ALA A 214 -23.78 -8.82 23.42
N PHE A 215 -24.04 -9.63 24.44
CA PHE A 215 -25.21 -10.51 24.48
C PHE A 215 -26.52 -9.72 24.56
N SER A 216 -26.57 -8.67 25.39
CA SER A 216 -27.70 -7.75 25.47
C SER A 216 -27.97 -7.04 24.14
N ARG A 217 -26.91 -6.64 23.41
CA ARG A 217 -27.00 -6.05 22.07
C ARG A 217 -27.57 -7.03 21.05
N TRP A 218 -27.04 -8.25 21.02
CA TRP A 218 -27.52 -9.29 20.13
C TRP A 218 -29.00 -9.60 20.40
N ARG A 219 -29.39 -9.76 21.67
CA ARG A 219 -30.77 -10.01 22.07
C ARG A 219 -31.71 -8.90 21.60
N SER A 220 -31.34 -7.64 21.84
CA SER A 220 -32.12 -6.48 21.38
C SER A 220 -32.30 -6.43 19.86
N ASN A 221 -31.25 -6.75 19.09
CA ASN A 221 -31.29 -6.76 17.63
C ASN A 221 -32.02 -7.98 17.04
N SER A 222 -32.07 -9.11 17.78
CA SER A 222 -32.65 -10.36 17.29
C SER A 222 -34.19 -10.35 17.17
N LYS A 223 -34.88 -9.34 17.72
CA LYS A 223 -36.35 -9.29 17.86
C LYS A 223 -36.98 -10.50 18.57
N ILE A 224 -36.17 -11.43 19.12
CA ILE A 224 -36.64 -12.58 19.89
C ILE A 224 -37.07 -12.04 21.26
N ARG A 225 -38.39 -11.88 21.44
CA ARG A 225 -38.95 -11.71 22.79
C ARG A 225 -38.83 -13.07 23.48
N PRO A 226 -38.20 -13.17 24.67
CA PRO A 226 -38.39 -14.36 25.49
C PRO A 226 -39.90 -14.51 25.71
N GLY A 227 -40.42 -15.71 25.46
CA GLY A 227 -41.80 -16.04 25.80
C GLY A 227 -42.07 -15.66 27.24
N LYS A 228 -43.23 -15.06 27.47
CA LYS A 228 -43.81 -14.95 28.82
C LYS A 228 -43.96 -16.34 29.43
#